data_AF-A0A1F8RT74-F1
#
_entry.id   AF-A0A1F8RT74-F1
#
_cell.length_a   1.000
_cell.length_b   1.000
_cell.length_c   1.000
_cell.angle_alpha   90.00
_cell.angle_beta   90.00
_cell.angle_gamma   90.00
#
_symmetry.space_group_name_H-M   'P 1'
#
loop_
_entity.id
_entity.type
_entity.pdbx_description
1 polymer ?
#
loop_
_entity_poly.entity_id
_entity_poly.type
_entity_poly.pdbx_seq_one_letter_code
_entity_poly.pdbx_strand_id
1 'polypeptide(L)'
;MTTTMDRINQLTGERLELYRQASNGRRGDPDVLRRIQVIDQELKELWEQRRCERAGRVEGIDAVVDALYRSTYGRSYEEAYKPLPVVEAADEAVPVAA
;
A
#
# COMPACT_ATOMS: atom_id res chain seq x y z
N MET A 1 6.54 2.81 21.75
CA MET A 1 5.84 1.94 20.77
C MET A 1 6.80 1.69 19.63
N THR A 2 7.35 0.49 19.52
CA THR A 2 8.06 0.06 18.31
C THR A 2 7.04 -0.10 17.19
N THR A 3 7.28 0.50 16.02
CA THR A 3 6.35 0.42 14.90
C THR A 3 6.39 -0.99 14.31
N THR A 4 5.29 -1.46 13.68
CA THR A 4 5.22 -2.77 13.00
C THR A 4 6.39 -3.00 12.05
N MET A 5 6.94 -1.92 11.46
CA MET A 5 8.15 -1.95 10.62
C MET A 5 9.43 -2.30 11.38
N ASP A 6 9.60 -1.76 12.59
CA ASP A 6 10.81 -1.99 13.39
C ASP A 6 10.91 -3.46 13.78
N ARG A 7 9.77 -4.09 14.11
CA ARG A 7 9.70 -5.52 14.41
C ARG A 7 10.00 -6.38 13.18
N ILE A 8 9.46 -6.02 12.02
CA ILE A 8 9.78 -6.67 10.73
C ILE A 8 11.29 -6.60 10.45
N ASN A 9 11.90 -5.42 10.62
CA ASN A 9 13.34 -5.22 10.39
C ASN A 9 14.18 -6.08 11.34
N GLN A 10 13.82 -6.12 12.62
CA GLN A 10 14.50 -6.93 13.63
C GLN A 10 14.46 -8.42 13.26
N LEU A 11 13.28 -8.96 12.98
CA LEU A 11 13.09 -10.38 12.65
C LEU A 11 13.77 -10.75 11.32
N THR A 12 13.78 -9.85 10.34
CA THR A 12 14.51 -10.05 9.08
C THR A 12 16.02 -10.17 9.33
N GLY A 13 16.56 -9.37 10.24
CA GLY A 13 17.96 -9.46 10.67
C GLY A 13 18.26 -10.78 11.41
N GLU A 14 17.41 -11.18 12.36
CA GLU A 14 17.54 -12.45 13.08
C GLU A 14 17.51 -13.65 12.12
N ARG A 15 16.60 -13.64 11.14
CA ARG A 15 16.51 -14.70 10.12
C ARG A 15 17.76 -14.78 9.26
N LEU A 16 18.34 -13.65 8.87
CA LEU A 16 19.57 -13.60 8.07
C LEU A 16 20.75 -14.22 8.82
N GLU A 17 20.90 -13.91 10.11
CA GLU A 17 21.94 -14.50 10.96
C GLU A 17 21.75 -16.02 11.12
N LEU A 18 20.51 -16.49 11.29
CA LEU A 18 20.21 -17.92 11.35
C LEU A 18 20.54 -18.64 10.04
N TYR A 19 20.28 -18.03 8.88
CA TYR A 19 20.71 -18.59 7.60
C TYR A 19 22.23 -18.66 7.48
N ARG A 20 22.96 -17.65 7.96
CA ARG A 20 24.44 -17.68 8.00
C ARG A 20 24.97 -18.79 8.90
N GLN A 21 24.35 -18.99 10.06
CA GLN A 21 24.70 -20.08 10.98
C GLN A 21 24.43 -21.45 10.33
N ALA A 22 23.28 -21.61 9.68
CA ALA A 22 22.93 -22.83 8.96
C ALA A 22 23.86 -23.12 7.77
N SER A 23 24.39 -22.09 7.10
CA SER A 23 25.34 -22.26 6.00
C SER A 23 26.77 -22.55 6.46
N ASN A 24 27.15 -22.14 7.66
CA ASN A 24 28.49 -22.33 8.22
C ASN A 24 28.65 -23.66 9.00
N GLY A 25 27.55 -24.31 9.40
CA GLY A 25 27.55 -25.61 10.09
C GLY A 25 27.44 -26.81 9.13
N ARG A 26 28.24 -27.86 9.37
CA ARG A 26 28.04 -29.16 8.69
C ARG A 26 26.69 -29.75 9.15
N ARG A 27 25.72 -29.80 8.23
CA ARG A 27 24.29 -30.15 8.41
C ARG A 27 23.53 -29.12 9.26
N GLY A 28 22.55 -28.48 8.61
CA GLY A 28 21.66 -27.51 9.24
C GLY A 28 21.10 -28.04 10.55
N ASP A 29 21.37 -27.30 11.62
CA ASP A 29 20.86 -27.58 12.94
C ASP A 29 19.31 -27.52 12.89
N PRO A 30 18.60 -28.61 13.25
CA PRO A 30 17.15 -28.65 13.20
C PRO A 30 16.49 -27.59 14.10
N ASP A 31 17.17 -27.14 15.16
CA ASP A 31 16.66 -26.06 16.00
C ASP A 31 16.80 -24.69 15.32
N VAL A 32 17.88 -24.46 14.55
CA VAL A 32 18.05 -23.27 13.70
C VAL A 32 16.96 -23.24 12.62
N LEU A 33 16.70 -24.37 11.96
CA LEU A 33 15.65 -24.48 10.95
C LEU A 33 14.25 -24.25 11.53
N ARG A 34 13.97 -24.79 12.73
CA ARG A 34 12.71 -24.54 13.43
C ARG A 34 12.56 -23.07 13.79
N ARG A 35 13.64 -22.42 14.24
CA ARG A 35 13.64 -20.99 14.57
C ARG A 35 13.37 -20.12 13.34
N ILE A 36 13.95 -20.45 12.19
CA ILE A 36 13.67 -19.78 10.92
C ILE A 36 12.17 -19.89 10.56
N GLN A 37 11.56 -21.07 10.70
CA GLN A 37 10.13 -21.25 10.42
C GLN A 37 9.22 -20.41 11.33
N VAL A 38 9.56 -20.32 12.62
CA VAL A 38 8.83 -19.46 13.57
C VAL A 38 8.91 -18.00 13.14
N ILE A 39 10.11 -17.53 12.78
CA ILE A 39 10.31 -16.16 12.32
C ILE A 39 9.56 -15.88 11.01
N ASP A 40 9.54 -16.84 10.06
CA ASP A 40 8.80 -16.69 8.81
C ASP A 40 7.29 -16.55 9.04
N GLN A 41 6.74 -17.31 9.98
CA GLN A 41 5.34 -17.19 10.35
C GLN A 41 5.03 -15.82 11.01
N GLU A 42 5.85 -15.38 11.95
CA GLU A 42 5.70 -14.07 12.61
C GLU A 42 5.85 -12.92 11.60
N LEU A 43 6.80 -13.00 10.67
CA LEU A 43 6.96 -12.04 9.58
C LEU A 43 5.72 -11.98 8.69
N LYS A 44 5.12 -13.13 8.34
CA LYS A 44 3.91 -13.19 7.52
C LYS A 44 2.75 -12.43 8.17
N GLU A 45 2.54 -12.64 9.47
CA GLU A 45 1.50 -11.96 10.24
C GLU A 45 1.75 -10.45 10.34
N LEU A 46 2.99 -10.04 10.59
CA LEU A 46 3.37 -8.62 10.65
C LEU A 46 3.22 -7.90 9.31
N TRP A 47 3.53 -8.59 8.20
CA TRP A 47 3.31 -8.04 6.86
C TRP A 47 1.82 -7.87 6.53
N GLU A 48 0.97 -8.78 6.99
CA GLU A 48 -0.48 -8.65 6.84
C GLU A 48 -1.01 -7.48 7.67
N GLN A 49 -0.59 -7.38 8.94
CA GLN A 49 -0.94 -6.26 9.81
C GLN A 49 -0.52 -4.93 9.18
N ARG A 50 0.71 -4.83 8.67
CA ARG A 50 1.21 -3.63 7.99
C ARG A 50 0.39 -3.30 6.73
N ARG A 51 -0.11 -4.30 6.00
CA ARG A 51 -0.98 -4.08 4.84
C ARG A 51 -2.30 -3.45 5.28
N CYS A 52 -2.92 -3.95 6.33
CA CYS A 52 -4.14 -3.38 6.91
C CYS A 52 -3.93 -1.95 7.44
N GLU A 53 -2.82 -1.71 8.16
CA GLU A 53 -2.44 -0.37 8.64
C GLU A 53 -2.26 0.62 7.49
N ARG A 54 -1.66 0.18 6.36
CA ARG A 54 -1.53 1.01 5.17
C ARG A 54 -2.86 1.25 4.46
N ALA A 55 -3.72 0.25 4.35
CA ALA A 55 -5.04 0.40 3.74
C ALA A 55 -5.87 1.46 4.48
N GLY A 56 -5.98 1.35 5.81
CA GLY A 56 -6.69 2.35 6.62
C GLY A 56 -6.06 3.75 6.56
N ARG A 57 -4.73 3.85 6.39
CA ARG A 57 -4.07 5.15 6.17
C ARG A 57 -4.41 5.74 4.80
N VAL A 58 -4.44 4.94 3.75
CA VAL A 58 -4.81 5.40 2.39
C VAL A 58 -6.26 5.87 2.37
N GLU A 59 -7.18 5.09 2.94
CA GLU A 59 -8.59 5.50 3.10
C GLU A 59 -8.73 6.80 3.89
N GLY A 60 -7.93 6.96 4.96
CA GLY A 60 -7.90 8.20 5.74
C GLY A 60 -7.38 9.40 4.95
N ILE A 61 -6.37 9.21 4.08
CA ILE A 61 -5.85 10.26 3.20
C ILE A 61 -6.92 10.65 2.17
N ASP A 62 -7.55 9.67 1.52
CA ASP A 62 -8.60 9.91 0.54
C ASP A 62 -9.77 10.67 1.17
N ALA A 63 -10.18 10.30 2.38
CA ALA A 63 -11.22 11.01 3.13
C ALA A 63 -10.84 12.48 3.44
N VAL A 64 -9.58 12.75 3.77
CA VAL A 64 -9.09 14.12 4.01
C VAL A 64 -9.07 14.94 2.72
N VAL A 65 -8.61 14.35 1.62
CA VAL A 65 -8.63 14.99 0.30
C VAL A 65 -10.07 15.34 -0.09
N ASP A 66 -11.00 14.41 0.09
CA ASP A 66 -12.39 14.59 -0.26
C ASP A 66 -13.06 15.69 0.59
N ALA A 67 -12.74 15.75 1.88
CA ALA A 67 -13.19 16.82 2.77
C ALA A 67 -12.65 18.20 2.37
N LEU A 68 -11.37 18.28 1.97
CA LEU A 68 -10.75 19.52 1.50
C LEU A 68 -11.43 20.02 0.22
N TYR A 69 -11.71 19.12 -0.73
CA TYR A 69 -12.40 19.45 -1.97
C TYR A 69 -13.82 19.95 -1.72
N ARG A 70 -14.57 19.29 -0.82
CA ARG A 70 -15.91 19.76 -0.44
C ARG A 70 -15.87 21.13 0.23
N SER A 71 -14.90 21.38 1.11
CA SER A 71 -14.75 22.67 1.77
C SER A 71 -14.37 23.79 0.81
N THR A 72 -13.53 23.51 -0.20
CA THR A 72 -12.97 24.54 -1.08
C THR A 72 -13.88 24.79 -2.29
N TYR A 73 -14.49 23.74 -2.82
CA TYR A 73 -15.22 23.77 -4.10
C TYR A 73 -16.70 23.38 -3.98
N GLY A 74 -17.19 23.03 -2.78
CA GLY A 74 -18.58 22.61 -2.55
C GLY A 74 -18.95 21.23 -3.11
N ARG A 75 -17.97 20.47 -3.62
CA ARG A 75 -18.14 19.18 -4.30
C ARG A 75 -16.99 18.23 -3.97
N SER A 76 -17.19 16.92 -4.13
CA SER A 76 -16.14 15.92 -3.83
C SER A 76 -14.97 16.00 -4.82
N TYR A 77 -13.85 15.35 -4.49
CA TYR A 77 -12.71 15.22 -5.41
C TYR A 77 -13.14 14.53 -6.71
N GLU A 78 -13.90 13.42 -6.61
CA GLU A 78 -14.41 12.71 -7.78
C GLU A 78 -15.29 13.58 -8.67
N GLU A 79 -16.13 14.44 -8.09
CA GLU A 79 -16.99 15.35 -8.86
C GLU A 79 -16.21 16.50 -9.50
N ALA A 80 -15.15 16.96 -8.85
CA ALA A 80 -14.27 18.00 -9.39
C ALA A 80 -13.38 17.47 -10.53
N TYR A 81 -13.02 16.19 -10.51
CA TYR A 81 -12.11 15.57 -11.47
C TYR A 81 -12.82 14.70 -12.52
N LYS A 82 -14.16 14.59 -12.51
CA LYS A 82 -14.90 13.98 -13.62
C LYS A 82 -14.43 14.62 -14.92
N PRO A 83 -13.88 13.85 -15.88
CA PRO A 83 -13.49 14.41 -17.16
C PRO A 83 -14.71 15.10 -17.75
N LEU A 84 -14.52 16.36 -18.19
CA LEU A 84 -15.60 17.10 -18.83
C LEU A 84 -16.17 16.22 -19.94
N PRO A 85 -17.50 16.05 -20.04
CA PRO A 85 -18.08 15.32 -21.15
C PRO A 85 -17.56 15.99 -22.41
N VAL A 86 -16.92 15.20 -23.27
CA VAL A 86 -16.59 15.64 -24.63
C VAL A 86 -17.95 15.84 -25.28
N VAL A 87 -18.43 17.09 -25.28
CA VAL A 87 -19.54 17.47 -26.12
C VAL A 87 -18.97 17.35 -27.53
N GLU A 88 -19.34 16.31 -28.27
CA GLU A 88 -19.18 16.35 -29.72
C GLU A 88 -19.86 17.64 -30.14
N ALA A 89 -19.07 18.60 -30.62
CA ALA A 89 -19.59 19.86 -31.10
C ALA A 89 -20.66 19.50 -32.12
N ALA A 90 -21.91 19.87 -31.83
CA ALA A 90 -22.99 19.73 -32.78
C ALA A 90 -22.52 20.40 -34.07
N ASP A 91 -22.46 19.62 -35.14
CA ASP A 91 -22.15 20.05 -36.49
C ASP A 91 -23.25 21.03 -36.93
N GLU A 92 -23.11 22.29 -36.51
CA GLU A 92 -23.95 23.39 -36.96
C GLU A 92 -23.49 23.77 -38.36
N ALA A 93 -23.98 23.01 -39.35
CA ALA A 93 -23.87 23.35 -40.75
C ALA A 93 -24.56 24.70 -41.00
N VAL A 94 -23.78 25.78 -41.02
CA VAL A 94 -24.23 27.10 -41.45
C VAL A 94 -24.51 27.05 -42.96
N PRO A 95 -25.74 27.32 -43.42
CA PRO A 95 -26.02 27.38 -44.85
C PRO A 95 -25.41 28.67 -45.43
N VAL A 96 -24.46 28.54 -46.36
CA VAL A 96 -24.01 29.65 -47.20
C VAL A 96 -25.10 29.90 -48.25
N ALA A 97 -25.85 30.99 -48.06
CA ALA A 97 -26.77 31.50 -49.06
C ALA A 97 -25.98 31.95 -50.31
N ALA A 98 -26.44 31.49 -51.48
CA ALA A 98 -26.05 32.02 -52.79
C ALA A 98 -27.09 33.05 -53.27
#